data_AF-A0A0C7QF29-F1
#
_entry.id   AF-A0A0C7QF29-F1
#
_cell.length_a   1.000
_cell.length_b   1.000
_cell.length_c   1.000
_cell.angle_alpha   90.00
_cell.angle_beta   90.00
_cell.angle_gamma   90.00
#
_symmetry.space_group_name_H-M   'P 1'
#
loop_
_entity.id
_entity.type
_entity.pdbx_description
1 polymer ?
#
loop_
_entity_poly.entity_id
_entity_poly.type
_entity_poly.pdbx_seq_one_letter_code
_entity_poly.pdbx_strand_id
1 'polypeptide(L)'
;MLINNINIEKFNARVLDVDIQNSSINNLKDFENANTLLPFFFDSKVSLNAITVTLLVNSLTKKRYYLDKSDLLSNMVKPFEVYFKDRNLRFKCVLNGSSDQPSLRQIRGRLQLSFTGYNIENEVIETITNGVSSKNINGQGNTKVPVVLEITPTIDMIDLKITGLSEDPLIVKNLKGNKTIVINGIEGMVTQDGINKFDDTDMWEFPFLVPGNNLITLSKNTCNIKIKYNPRFI
;
A
#
# COMPACT_ATOMS: atom_id res chain seq x y z
N MET A 1 16.12 6.21 -10.69
CA MET A 1 14.73 6.18 -10.17
C MET A 1 13.84 5.51 -11.20
N LEU A 2 12.89 4.67 -10.77
CA LEU A 2 11.81 4.19 -11.62
C LEU A 2 10.49 4.77 -11.13
N ILE A 3 9.57 5.05 -12.05
CA ILE A 3 8.17 5.41 -11.77
C ILE A 3 7.29 4.41 -12.51
N ASN A 4 6.44 3.67 -11.80
CA ASN A 4 5.65 2.56 -12.37
C ASN A 4 6.52 1.60 -13.20
N ASN A 5 7.69 1.24 -12.64
CA ASN A 5 8.72 0.42 -13.30
C ASN A 5 9.36 1.01 -14.58
N ILE A 6 9.02 2.25 -14.96
CA ILE A 6 9.61 2.94 -16.10
C ILE A 6 10.82 3.75 -15.64
N ASN A 7 11.96 3.57 -16.31
CA ASN A 7 13.15 4.37 -16.04
C ASN A 7 12.95 5.81 -16.55
N ILE A 8 13.19 6.78 -15.67
CA ILE A 8 13.03 8.21 -15.99
C ILE A 8 13.95 8.71 -17.11
N GLU A 9 15.04 7.99 -17.38
CA GLU A 9 15.96 8.32 -18.47
C GLU A 9 15.26 8.28 -19.83
N LYS A 10 14.15 7.53 -19.96
CA LYS A 10 13.28 7.55 -21.15
C LYS A 10 12.73 8.94 -21.47
N PHE A 11 12.61 9.80 -20.47
CA PHE A 11 12.12 11.18 -20.58
C PHE A 11 13.27 12.20 -20.54
N ASN A 12 14.50 11.79 -20.87
CA ASN A 12 15.69 12.63 -20.79
C ASN A 12 15.91 13.24 -19.38
N ALA A 13 15.42 12.57 -18.35
CA ALA A 13 15.50 13.01 -16.97
C ALA A 13 16.54 12.21 -16.18
N ARG A 14 17.23 12.87 -15.25
CA ARG A 14 18.17 12.27 -14.31
C ARG A 14 17.92 12.81 -12.91
N VAL A 15 18.10 11.99 -11.89
CA VAL A 15 18.00 12.43 -10.50
C VAL A 15 19.20 13.31 -10.17
N LEU A 16 18.95 14.49 -9.60
CA LEU A 16 19.99 15.33 -8.99
C LEU A 16 20.01 15.17 -7.49
N ASP A 17 18.83 15.19 -6.87
CA ASP A 17 18.69 15.18 -5.43
C ASP A 17 17.39 14.49 -5.01
N VAL A 18 17.42 13.82 -3.86
CA VAL A 18 16.30 13.09 -3.28
C VAL A 18 16.31 13.32 -1.77
N ASP A 19 15.26 13.97 -1.30
CA ASP A 19 14.98 14.15 0.12
C ASP A 19 13.74 13.34 0.50
N ILE A 20 13.91 12.38 1.42
CA ILE A 20 12.84 11.51 1.93
C ILE A 20 12.70 11.82 3.41
N GLN A 21 11.61 12.45 3.78
CA GLN A 21 11.28 12.76 5.17
C GLN A 21 10.56 11.57 5.81
N ASN A 22 10.90 11.29 7.06
CA ASN A 22 10.16 10.32 7.86
C ASN A 22 8.71 10.77 8.04
N SER A 23 7.83 9.79 8.24
CA SER A 23 6.44 10.06 8.58
C SER A 23 6.36 10.90 9.86
N SER A 24 5.58 11.98 9.84
CA SER A 24 5.35 12.76 11.05
C SER A 24 4.42 11.99 12.00
N ILE A 25 4.79 11.97 13.28
CA ILE A 25 4.00 11.32 14.34
C ILE A 25 3.29 12.42 15.10
N ASN A 26 1.99 12.56 14.85
CA ASN A 26 1.14 13.53 15.53
C ASN A 26 0.62 12.92 16.83
N ASN A 27 1.27 13.27 17.94
CA ASN A 27 0.82 12.90 19.27
C ASN A 27 -0.42 13.72 19.62
N LEU A 28 -1.59 13.09 19.63
CA LEU A 28 -2.82 13.73 20.08
C LEU A 28 -2.73 13.89 21.61
N LYS A 29 -2.62 15.15 22.06
CA LYS A 29 -2.66 15.54 23.47
C LYS A 29 -3.87 16.44 23.65
N ASP A 30 -4.65 16.19 24.69
CA ASP A 30 -5.91 16.90 24.91
C ASP A 30 -5.72 18.30 25.52
N PHE A 31 -4.50 18.68 25.93
CA PHE A 31 -4.32 19.90 26.71
C PHE A 31 -3.11 20.74 26.27
N GLU A 32 -3.40 21.76 25.46
CA GLU A 32 -2.65 23.02 25.51
C GLU A 32 -3.02 23.74 26.83
N ASN A 33 -2.21 23.56 27.88
CA ASN A 33 -2.23 24.34 29.13
C ASN A 33 -3.28 23.99 30.23
N ALA A 34 -3.17 22.83 30.88
CA ALA A 34 -3.74 22.68 32.23
C ALA A 34 -2.92 21.74 33.12
N ASN A 35 -2.67 22.19 34.35
CA ASN A 35 -1.88 21.56 35.41
C ASN A 35 -2.59 20.33 36.00
N THR A 36 -2.84 19.31 35.18
CA THR A 36 -3.54 18.08 35.58
C THR A 36 -2.56 17.07 36.18
N LEU A 37 -2.93 16.48 37.33
CA LEU A 37 -2.11 15.49 38.06
C LEU A 37 -1.74 14.25 37.22
N LEU A 38 -2.58 13.86 36.26
CA LEU A 38 -2.35 12.76 35.33
C LEU A 38 -2.80 13.17 33.91
N PRO A 39 -1.87 13.39 32.96
CA PRO A 39 -2.21 13.68 31.58
C PRO A 39 -2.73 12.43 30.86
N PHE A 40 -3.73 12.63 30.00
CA PHE A 40 -4.19 11.60 29.07
C PHE A 40 -3.42 11.69 27.75
N PHE A 41 -2.86 10.57 27.30
CA PHE A 41 -2.22 10.42 26.01
C PHE A 41 -3.10 9.55 25.12
N PHE A 42 -3.41 10.03 23.92
CA PHE A 42 -4.08 9.23 22.90
C PHE A 42 -3.05 8.60 21.96
N ASP A 43 -3.49 7.60 21.22
CA ASP A 43 -2.69 7.00 20.16
C ASP A 43 -2.30 8.04 19.10
N SER A 44 -1.02 8.05 18.77
CA SER A 44 -0.47 8.98 17.79
C SER A 44 -0.91 8.62 16.39
N LYS A 45 -1.26 9.63 15.58
CA LYS A 45 -1.56 9.44 14.16
C LYS A 45 -0.29 9.59 13.34
N VAL A 46 -0.01 8.58 12.53
CA VAL A 46 1.14 8.56 11.62
C VAL A 46 0.73 9.17 10.28
N SER A 47 1.42 10.22 9.85
CA SER A 47 1.21 10.80 8.52
C SER A 47 1.93 9.99 7.45
N LEU A 48 1.66 10.31 6.19
CA LEU A 48 2.46 9.80 5.06
C LEU A 48 3.84 10.50 5.03
N ASN A 49 4.84 9.85 4.43
CA ASN A 49 6.16 10.40 4.16
C ASN A 49 6.08 11.52 3.12
N ALA A 50 6.78 12.63 3.37
CA ALA A 50 6.98 13.69 2.39
C ALA A 50 8.27 13.42 1.60
N ILE A 51 8.18 13.37 0.28
CA ILE A 51 9.32 13.04 -0.59
C ILE A 51 9.49 14.16 -1.61
N THR A 52 10.67 14.75 -1.65
CA THR A 52 11.03 15.76 -2.65
C THR A 52 12.14 15.21 -3.53
N VAL A 53 11.92 15.22 -4.84
CA VAL A 53 12.90 14.77 -5.83
C VAL A 53 13.19 15.90 -6.80
N THR A 54 14.46 16.23 -6.94
CA THR A 54 14.91 17.19 -7.97
C THR A 54 15.49 16.42 -9.15
N LEU A 55 14.89 16.60 -10.32
CA LEU A 55 15.31 16.01 -11.58
C LEU A 55 15.98 17.04 -12.47
N LEU A 56 17.03 16.64 -13.15
CA LEU A 56 17.55 17.35 -14.32
C LEU A 56 16.89 16.79 -15.57
N VAL A 57 16.15 17.63 -16.29
CA VAL A 57 15.65 17.28 -17.62
C VAL A 57 16.54 17.97 -18.66
N ASN A 58 17.04 17.21 -19.63
CA ASN A 58 17.95 17.70 -20.66
C ASN A 58 17.59 17.17 -22.05
N SER A 59 16.87 17.98 -22.81
CA SER A 59 16.31 17.63 -24.12
C SER A 59 17.04 18.36 -25.25
N LEU A 60 16.87 17.88 -26.49
CA LEU A 60 17.55 18.45 -27.66
C LEU A 60 16.94 19.78 -28.14
N THR A 61 15.63 19.96 -27.98
CA THR A 61 14.89 21.14 -28.46
C THR A 61 13.96 21.68 -27.40
N LYS A 62 13.59 22.96 -27.51
CA LYS A 62 12.64 23.61 -26.58
C LYS A 62 11.30 22.87 -26.55
N LYS A 63 10.76 22.51 -27.70
CA LYS A 63 9.51 21.74 -27.78
C LYS A 63 9.65 20.40 -27.05
N ARG A 64 10.76 19.68 -27.28
CA ARG A 64 10.99 18.38 -26.65
C ARG A 64 11.14 18.50 -25.14
N TYR A 65 11.75 19.57 -24.64
CA TYR A 65 11.84 19.86 -23.20
C TYR A 65 10.47 19.89 -22.50
N TYR A 66 9.47 20.55 -23.10
CA TYR A 66 8.12 20.58 -22.54
C TYR A 66 7.40 19.23 -22.66
N LEU A 67 7.56 18.54 -23.79
CA LEU A 67 6.94 17.23 -24.01
C LEU A 67 7.52 16.15 -23.08
N ASP A 68 8.84 16.09 -22.92
CA ASP A 68 9.49 15.13 -22.02
C ASP A 68 8.99 15.25 -20.57
N LYS A 69 8.82 16.49 -20.07
CA LYS A 69 8.23 16.75 -18.76
C LYS A 69 6.77 16.33 -18.70
N SER A 70 5.98 16.66 -19.72
CA SER A 70 4.57 16.29 -19.80
C SER A 70 4.39 14.77 -19.81
N ASP A 71 5.21 14.07 -20.60
CA ASP A 71 5.23 12.60 -20.68
C ASP A 71 5.61 11.99 -19.33
N LEU A 72 6.63 12.54 -18.64
CA LEU A 72 7.00 12.11 -17.29
C LEU A 72 5.84 12.29 -16.30
N LEU A 73 5.24 13.48 -16.25
CA LEU A 73 4.13 13.80 -15.35
C LEU A 73 2.87 12.97 -15.65
N SER A 74 2.66 12.56 -16.90
CA SER A 74 1.53 11.68 -17.27
C SER A 74 1.53 10.36 -16.48
N ASN A 75 2.70 9.89 -16.06
CA ASN A 75 2.86 8.66 -15.26
C ASN A 75 2.51 8.85 -13.78
N MET A 76 2.19 10.08 -13.35
CA MET A 76 1.94 10.46 -11.96
C MET A 76 0.52 11.01 -11.73
N VAL A 77 -0.37 10.92 -12.73
CA VAL A 77 -1.75 11.43 -12.64
C VAL A 77 -2.60 10.62 -11.65
N LYS A 78 -2.32 9.33 -11.55
CA LYS A 78 -2.92 8.39 -10.58
C LYS A 78 -1.88 7.99 -9.54
N PRO A 79 -2.28 7.42 -8.38
CA PRO A 79 -1.33 6.85 -7.43
C PRO A 79 -0.33 5.93 -8.15
N PHE A 80 0.96 6.15 -7.87
CA PHE A 80 2.06 5.53 -8.62
C PHE A 80 3.13 5.00 -7.67
N GLU A 81 3.95 4.09 -8.18
CA GLU A 81 5.06 3.53 -7.43
C GLU A 81 6.37 4.17 -7.84
N VAL A 82 7.16 4.61 -6.86
CA VAL A 82 8.51 5.12 -7.05
C VAL A 82 9.51 4.13 -6.48
N TYR A 83 10.54 3.81 -7.26
CA TYR A 83 11.66 2.99 -6.81
C TYR A 83 12.98 3.76 -6.89
N PHE A 84 13.62 3.92 -5.72
CA PHE A 84 14.93 4.51 -5.55
C PHE A 84 16.00 3.40 -5.54
N LYS A 85 16.55 3.12 -6.72
CA LYS A 85 17.54 2.04 -6.94
C LYS A 85 18.77 2.13 -6.03
N ASP A 86 19.22 3.34 -5.72
CA ASP A 86 20.40 3.63 -4.91
C ASP A 86 20.21 3.28 -3.43
N ARG A 87 18.98 3.38 -2.92
CA ARG A 87 18.63 3.07 -1.53
C ARG A 87 17.90 1.74 -1.37
N ASN A 88 17.53 1.11 -2.49
CA ASN A 88 16.63 -0.04 -2.54
C ASN A 88 15.30 0.20 -1.79
N LEU A 89 14.70 1.39 -1.97
CA LEU A 89 13.43 1.76 -1.33
C LEU A 89 12.33 1.97 -2.35
N ARG A 90 11.12 1.48 -2.03
CA ARG A 90 9.91 1.65 -2.84
C ARG A 90 8.83 2.38 -2.06
N PHE A 91 8.10 3.23 -2.76
CA PHE A 91 7.01 3.99 -2.18
C PHE A 91 5.81 3.98 -3.11
N LYS A 92 4.62 3.88 -2.52
CA LYS A 92 3.36 4.18 -3.21
C LYS A 92 2.96 5.61 -2.88
N CYS A 93 2.90 6.46 -3.89
CA CYS A 93 2.82 7.90 -3.75
C CYS A 93 1.69 8.53 -4.57
N VAL A 94 1.34 9.76 -4.19
CA VAL A 94 0.56 10.70 -4.98
C VAL A 94 1.39 11.97 -5.16
N LEU A 95 1.25 12.62 -6.32
CA LEU A 95 1.92 13.88 -6.63
C LEU A 95 1.18 15.04 -5.94
N ASN A 96 1.89 15.80 -5.11
CA ASN A 96 1.33 16.99 -4.46
C ASN A 96 1.64 18.27 -5.23
N GLY A 97 2.78 18.31 -5.91
CA GLY A 97 3.21 19.51 -6.61
C GLY A 97 4.42 19.28 -7.48
N SER A 98 4.60 20.19 -8.43
CA SER A 98 5.80 20.24 -9.27
C SER A 98 6.21 21.70 -9.49
N SER A 99 7.52 21.95 -9.52
CA SER A 99 8.07 23.26 -9.85
C SER A 99 9.17 23.11 -10.90
N ASP A 100 9.21 24.02 -11.87
CA ASP A 100 10.14 23.99 -12.99
C ASP A 100 11.02 25.24 -12.99
N GLN A 101 12.34 25.02 -13.05
CA GLN A 101 13.36 26.04 -13.21
C GLN A 101 14.11 25.78 -14.53
N PRO A 102 13.58 26.27 -15.67
CA PRO A 102 14.23 26.10 -16.95
C PRO A 102 15.50 26.94 -17.05
N SER A 103 16.49 26.44 -17.78
CA SER A 103 17.63 27.26 -18.23
C SER A 103 17.17 28.33 -19.22
N LEU A 104 18.01 29.36 -19.42
CA LEU A 104 17.75 30.44 -20.39
C LEU A 104 17.43 29.90 -21.81
N ARG A 105 18.06 28.79 -22.21
CA ARG A 105 17.84 28.16 -23.52
C ARG A 105 16.59 27.26 -23.56
N GLN A 106 15.98 26.94 -22.42
CA GLN A 106 14.76 26.12 -22.28
C GLN A 106 14.86 24.73 -22.94
N ILE A 107 16.08 24.20 -23.04
CA ILE A 107 16.38 22.83 -23.48
C ILE A 107 16.77 21.94 -22.29
N ARG A 108 17.16 22.57 -21.18
CA ARG A 108 17.57 21.95 -19.94
C ARG A 108 16.93 22.69 -18.78
N GLY A 109 16.65 22.01 -17.67
CA GLY A 109 16.18 22.65 -16.45
C GLY A 109 16.08 21.70 -15.27
N ARG A 110 15.79 22.26 -14.10
CA ARG A 110 15.52 21.50 -12.88
C ARG A 110 14.01 21.39 -12.70
N LEU A 111 13.51 20.17 -12.66
CA LEU A 111 12.13 19.84 -12.32
C LEU A 111 12.12 19.27 -10.91
N GLN A 112 11.58 20.01 -9.96
CA GLN A 112 11.36 19.53 -8.61
C GLN A 112 9.96 18.95 -8.50
N LEU A 113 9.85 17.79 -7.89
CA LEU A 113 8.62 17.06 -7.67
C LEU A 113 8.45 16.80 -6.18
N SER A 114 7.27 17.09 -5.65
CA SER A 114 6.90 16.82 -4.27
C SER A 114 5.79 15.79 -4.25
N PHE A 115 6.04 14.68 -3.57
CA PHE A 115 5.12 13.57 -3.42
C PHE A 115 4.83 13.30 -1.96
N THR A 116 3.67 12.70 -1.70
CA THR A 116 3.36 12.10 -0.40
C THR A 116 2.99 10.65 -0.59
N GLY A 117 3.53 9.77 0.25
CA GLY A 117 3.34 8.34 0.11
C GLY A 117 3.79 7.54 1.33
N TYR A 118 3.75 6.23 1.22
CA TYR A 118 4.22 5.31 2.26
C TYR A 118 5.16 4.27 1.65
N ASN A 119 6.13 3.82 2.45
CA ASN A 119 7.08 2.80 2.04
C ASN A 119 6.38 1.45 1.92
N ILE A 120 6.65 0.74 0.83
CA ILE A 120 6.12 -0.59 0.55
C ILE A 120 7.24 -1.55 0.15
N GLU A 121 7.10 -2.81 0.53
CA GLU A 121 7.92 -3.90 0.00
C GLU A 121 7.15 -4.76 -1.01
N ASN A 122 7.87 -5.70 -1.63
CA ASN A 122 7.27 -6.70 -2.52
C ASN A 122 6.10 -7.44 -1.85
N GLU A 123 5.14 -7.90 -2.67
CA GLU A 123 4.02 -8.70 -2.19
C GLU A 123 4.54 -10.01 -1.56
N VAL A 124 4.06 -10.29 -0.35
CA VAL A 124 4.28 -11.55 0.36
C VAL A 124 3.01 -12.38 0.25
N ILE A 125 3.16 -13.66 -0.06
CA ILE A 125 2.06 -14.61 -0.19
C ILE A 125 2.21 -15.69 0.88
N GLU A 126 1.23 -15.74 1.77
CA GLU A 126 1.12 -16.77 2.80
C GLU A 126 -0.04 -17.72 2.48
N THR A 127 0.17 -19.01 2.70
CA THR A 127 -0.83 -20.03 2.36
C THR A 127 -1.23 -20.86 3.59
N ILE A 128 -2.52 -21.17 3.69
CA ILE A 128 -3.07 -22.19 4.60
C ILE A 128 -3.67 -23.27 3.72
N THR A 129 -3.10 -24.47 3.78
CA THR A 129 -3.53 -25.61 2.94
C THR A 129 -4.68 -26.37 3.59
N ASN A 130 -5.48 -27.02 2.75
CA ASN A 130 -6.52 -27.95 3.20
C ASN A 130 -5.97 -28.96 4.22
N GLY A 131 -6.73 -29.23 5.28
CA GLY A 131 -6.34 -30.04 6.42
C GLY A 131 -5.82 -29.23 7.62
N VAL A 132 -5.41 -27.98 7.41
CA VAL A 132 -4.90 -27.09 8.47
C VAL A 132 -5.99 -26.14 8.97
N SER A 133 -6.21 -26.09 10.28
CA SER A 133 -7.21 -25.20 10.91
C SER A 133 -6.62 -23.94 11.52
N SER A 134 -5.30 -23.85 11.69
CA SER A 134 -4.64 -22.64 12.18
C SER A 134 -3.24 -22.48 11.59
N LYS A 135 -2.82 -21.22 11.42
CA LYS A 135 -1.47 -20.87 10.99
C LYS A 135 -1.03 -19.60 11.68
N ASN A 136 0.22 -19.59 12.12
CA ASN A 136 0.85 -18.40 12.62
C ASN A 136 1.60 -17.69 11.48
N ILE A 137 1.27 -16.42 11.25
CA ILE A 137 1.91 -15.58 10.23
C ILE A 137 2.66 -14.43 10.91
N ASN A 138 3.93 -14.28 10.55
CA ASN A 138 4.70 -13.13 10.97
C ASN A 138 4.49 -11.97 9.97
N GLY A 139 3.66 -10.99 10.34
CA GLY A 139 3.41 -9.78 9.56
C GLY A 139 4.68 -8.94 9.48
N GLN A 140 5.26 -8.87 8.28
CA GLN A 140 6.43 -8.04 8.03
C GLN A 140 6.05 -6.55 7.97
N GLY A 141 6.97 -5.69 8.38
CA GLY A 141 6.75 -4.24 8.44
C GLY A 141 6.70 -3.71 9.87
N ASN A 142 6.39 -2.42 10.01
CA ASN A 142 6.24 -1.77 11.30
C ASN A 142 4.86 -1.07 11.46
N THR A 143 3.94 -1.32 10.54
CA THR A 143 2.57 -0.78 10.59
C THR A 143 1.53 -1.81 10.15
N LYS A 144 0.26 -1.57 10.48
CA LYS A 144 -0.89 -2.40 10.09
C LYS A 144 -1.09 -2.33 8.58
N VAL A 145 -1.30 -3.47 7.93
CA VAL A 145 -1.43 -3.57 6.46
C VAL A 145 -2.70 -4.31 6.04
N PRO A 146 -3.48 -3.79 5.07
CA PRO A 146 -4.61 -4.50 4.49
C PRO A 146 -4.14 -5.72 3.69
N VAL A 147 -5.01 -6.74 3.61
CA VAL A 147 -4.73 -8.04 2.98
C VAL A 147 -5.71 -8.29 1.83
N VAL A 148 -5.23 -8.99 0.80
CA VAL A 148 -6.09 -9.68 -0.17
C VAL A 148 -6.18 -11.16 0.21
N LEU A 149 -7.38 -11.60 0.55
CA LEU A 149 -7.67 -12.95 1.01
C LEU A 149 -8.36 -13.73 -0.11
N GLU A 150 -7.73 -14.79 -0.58
CA GLU A 150 -8.31 -15.73 -1.56
C GLU A 150 -8.68 -17.03 -0.85
N ILE A 151 -9.95 -17.41 -0.89
CA ILE A 151 -10.48 -18.60 -0.20
C ILE A 151 -11.02 -19.54 -1.27
N THR A 152 -10.40 -20.71 -1.40
CA THR A 152 -10.85 -21.79 -2.29
C THR A 152 -11.29 -23.00 -1.45
N PRO A 153 -12.60 -23.18 -1.22
CA PRO A 153 -13.13 -24.34 -0.50
C PRO A 153 -13.01 -25.61 -1.36
N THR A 154 -12.75 -26.76 -0.76
CA THR A 154 -12.68 -28.05 -1.48
C THR A 154 -14.05 -28.67 -1.73
N ILE A 155 -15.03 -28.32 -0.89
CA ILE A 155 -16.43 -28.77 -0.95
C ILE A 155 -17.37 -27.58 -0.74
N ASP A 156 -18.65 -27.74 -1.07
CA ASP A 156 -19.68 -26.76 -0.73
C ASP A 156 -19.80 -26.62 0.80
N MET A 157 -19.90 -25.37 1.28
CA MET A 157 -20.06 -25.07 2.69
C MET A 157 -21.03 -23.93 2.92
N ILE A 158 -21.80 -24.04 4.00
CA ILE A 158 -22.73 -23.00 4.44
C ILE A 158 -21.96 -21.75 4.85
N ASP A 159 -20.88 -21.92 5.62
CA ASP A 159 -20.08 -20.84 6.13
C ASP A 159 -18.61 -21.23 6.39
N LEU A 160 -17.76 -20.23 6.56
CA LEU A 160 -16.40 -20.33 7.07
C LEU A 160 -16.15 -19.13 7.98
N LYS A 161 -15.79 -19.38 9.23
CA LYS A 161 -15.39 -18.34 10.19
C LYS A 161 -13.87 -18.29 10.26
N ILE A 162 -13.31 -17.10 10.13
CA ILE A 162 -11.88 -16.82 10.15
C ILE A 162 -11.61 -15.80 11.26
N THR A 163 -10.63 -16.07 12.10
CA THR A 163 -10.16 -15.13 13.15
C THR A 163 -8.70 -14.78 12.93
N GLY A 164 -8.26 -13.64 13.47
CA GLY A 164 -6.85 -13.21 13.41
C GLY A 164 -6.47 -12.42 12.15
N LEU A 165 -7.45 -12.08 11.31
CA LEU A 165 -7.32 -11.15 10.19
C LEU A 165 -8.12 -9.85 10.38
N SER A 166 -8.82 -9.71 11.50
CA SER A 166 -9.64 -8.56 11.90
C SER A 166 -9.83 -8.64 13.43
N GLU A 167 -10.28 -7.55 14.05
CA GLU A 167 -10.59 -7.52 15.49
C GLU A 167 -11.76 -8.47 15.80
N ASP A 168 -12.81 -8.42 14.98
CA ASP A 168 -13.94 -9.35 15.04
C ASP A 168 -13.77 -10.52 14.06
N PRO A 169 -14.39 -11.68 14.31
CA PRO A 169 -14.35 -12.79 13.36
C PRO A 169 -15.00 -12.44 12.02
N LEU A 170 -14.31 -12.74 10.93
CA LEU A 170 -14.83 -12.63 9.58
C LEU A 170 -15.56 -13.92 9.20
N ILE A 171 -16.80 -13.83 8.75
CA ILE A 171 -17.60 -14.98 8.31
C ILE A 171 -17.91 -14.84 6.82
N VAL A 172 -17.57 -15.87 6.04
CA VAL A 172 -17.97 -15.99 4.64
C VAL A 172 -19.06 -17.04 4.58
N LYS A 173 -20.14 -16.78 3.85
CA LYS A 173 -21.32 -17.64 3.71
C LYS A 173 -21.42 -18.17 2.28
N ASN A 174 -22.22 -19.21 2.07
CA ASN A 174 -22.57 -19.76 0.75
C ASN A 174 -21.35 -20.11 -0.14
N LEU A 175 -20.32 -20.71 0.45
CA LEU A 175 -19.10 -21.09 -0.27
C LEU A 175 -19.36 -22.29 -1.19
N LYS A 176 -18.96 -22.16 -2.45
CA LYS A 176 -19.08 -23.23 -3.46
C LYS A 176 -17.74 -23.91 -3.70
N GLY A 177 -17.76 -25.24 -3.70
CA GLY A 177 -16.57 -26.07 -3.89
C GLY A 177 -15.81 -25.67 -5.17
N ASN A 178 -14.48 -25.57 -5.04
CA ASN A 178 -13.55 -25.19 -6.10
C ASN A 178 -13.78 -23.80 -6.72
N LYS A 179 -14.58 -22.94 -6.07
CA LYS A 179 -14.77 -21.54 -6.47
C LYS A 179 -14.06 -20.60 -5.50
N THR A 180 -13.19 -19.76 -6.04
CA THR A 180 -12.38 -18.86 -5.22
C THR A 180 -13.12 -17.57 -4.93
N ILE A 181 -13.33 -17.28 -3.65
CA ILE A 181 -13.82 -15.99 -3.18
C ILE A 181 -12.60 -15.13 -2.86
N VAL A 182 -12.60 -13.89 -3.35
CA VAL A 182 -11.55 -12.90 -3.14
C VAL A 182 -12.11 -11.75 -2.31
N ILE A 183 -11.59 -11.58 -1.09
CA ILE A 183 -11.84 -10.42 -0.23
C ILE A 183 -10.63 -9.51 -0.33
N ASN A 184 -10.77 -8.41 -1.06
CA ASN A 184 -9.71 -7.44 -1.29
C ASN A 184 -9.83 -6.31 -0.26
N GLY A 185 -9.04 -6.38 0.83
CA GLY A 185 -9.00 -5.33 1.84
C GLY A 185 -8.27 -4.05 1.40
N ILE A 186 -7.59 -4.06 0.25
CA ILE A 186 -6.93 -2.88 -0.32
C ILE A 186 -7.95 -2.02 -1.07
N GLU A 187 -8.83 -2.65 -1.85
CA GLU A 187 -9.86 -1.98 -2.67
C GLU A 187 -11.23 -1.94 -2.00
N GLY A 188 -11.43 -2.70 -0.92
CA GLY A 188 -12.71 -2.80 -0.22
C GLY A 188 -13.76 -3.58 -1.02
N MET A 189 -13.36 -4.66 -1.69
CA MET A 189 -14.24 -5.43 -2.58
C MET A 189 -14.28 -6.91 -2.20
N VAL A 190 -15.44 -7.55 -2.40
CA VAL A 190 -15.59 -9.00 -2.27
C VAL A 190 -16.13 -9.55 -3.58
N THR A 191 -15.42 -10.48 -4.20
CA THR A 191 -15.80 -11.02 -5.50
C THR A 191 -15.61 -12.53 -5.62
N GLN A 192 -16.39 -13.16 -6.48
CA GLN A 192 -16.18 -14.53 -6.93
C GLN A 192 -16.45 -14.56 -8.43
N ASP A 193 -15.49 -15.06 -9.23
CA ASP A 193 -15.58 -15.06 -10.70
C ASP A 193 -15.92 -13.65 -11.28
N GLY A 194 -15.45 -12.58 -10.62
CA GLY A 194 -15.71 -11.19 -11.02
C GLY A 194 -17.07 -10.62 -10.59
N ILE A 195 -17.92 -11.41 -9.94
CA ILE A 195 -19.24 -10.99 -9.45
C ILE A 195 -19.13 -10.58 -7.98
N ASN A 196 -19.80 -9.48 -7.60
CA ASN A 196 -19.85 -9.01 -6.22
C ASN A 196 -20.47 -10.08 -5.29
N LYS A 197 -19.80 -10.36 -4.18
CA LYS A 197 -20.17 -11.33 -3.15
C LYS A 197 -20.18 -10.75 -1.74
N PHE A 198 -20.24 -9.43 -1.61
CA PHE A 198 -20.22 -8.74 -0.33
C PHE A 198 -21.37 -9.16 0.60
N ASP A 199 -22.57 -9.38 0.04
CA ASP A 199 -23.75 -9.81 0.83
C ASP A 199 -23.59 -11.21 1.46
N ASP A 200 -22.67 -12.02 0.94
CA ASP A 200 -22.33 -13.33 1.51
C ASP A 200 -21.22 -13.23 2.57
N THR A 201 -20.92 -12.04 3.07
CA THR A 201 -19.93 -11.83 4.12
C THR A 201 -20.53 -11.14 5.34
N ASP A 202 -19.99 -11.50 6.50
CA ASP A 202 -20.28 -10.89 7.79
C ASP A 202 -18.93 -10.41 8.33
N MET A 203 -18.68 -9.12 8.19
CA MET A 203 -17.44 -8.49 8.64
C MET A 203 -17.70 -7.05 9.04
N TRP A 204 -17.07 -6.63 10.15
CA TRP A 204 -17.09 -5.24 10.58
C TRP A 204 -16.04 -4.40 9.85
N GLU A 205 -14.94 -5.04 9.46
CA GLU A 205 -13.82 -4.43 8.78
C GLU A 205 -13.16 -5.41 7.81
N PHE A 206 -12.45 -4.87 6.82
CA PHE A 206 -11.70 -5.66 5.87
C PHE A 206 -10.45 -6.29 6.50
N PRO A 207 -9.98 -7.44 5.97
CA PRO A 207 -8.89 -8.17 6.58
C PRO A 207 -7.56 -7.39 6.54
N PHE A 208 -6.81 -7.45 7.62
CA PHE A 208 -5.48 -6.86 7.78
C PHE A 208 -4.53 -7.80 8.55
N LEU A 209 -3.25 -7.45 8.52
CA LEU A 209 -2.22 -8.01 9.40
C LEU A 209 -1.59 -6.89 10.22
N VAL A 210 -1.23 -7.21 11.46
CA VAL A 210 -0.39 -6.35 12.30
C VAL A 210 1.07 -6.80 12.23
N PRO A 211 2.04 -5.91 12.53
CA PRO A 211 3.44 -6.31 12.65
C PRO A 211 3.63 -7.43 13.67
N GLY A 212 4.50 -8.38 13.35
CA GLY A 212 4.77 -9.51 14.24
C GLY A 212 3.72 -10.62 14.15
N ASN A 213 3.35 -11.19 15.28
CA ASN A 213 2.68 -12.47 15.33
C ASN A 213 1.15 -12.37 15.09
N ASN A 214 0.64 -12.98 14.01
CA ASN A 214 -0.78 -13.07 13.70
C ASN A 214 -1.21 -14.54 13.70
N LEU A 215 -1.96 -14.97 14.72
CA LEU A 215 -2.53 -16.32 14.77
C LEU A 215 -3.87 -16.35 14.02
N ILE A 216 -3.88 -16.99 12.86
CA ILE A 216 -5.07 -17.16 12.05
C ILE A 216 -5.71 -18.51 12.38
N THR A 217 -7.01 -18.52 12.63
CA THR A 217 -7.77 -19.76 12.85
C THR A 217 -9.00 -19.84 11.97
N LEU A 218 -9.33 -21.06 11.55
CA LEU A 218 -10.44 -21.39 10.67
C LEU A 218 -11.40 -22.31 11.42
N SER A 219 -12.71 -22.07 11.31
CA SER A 219 -13.71 -22.99 11.87
C SER A 219 -13.74 -24.34 11.16
N LYS A 220 -13.24 -24.40 9.92
CA LYS A 220 -13.18 -25.61 9.06
C LYS A 220 -11.85 -25.65 8.33
N ASN A 221 -11.29 -26.84 8.19
CA ASN A 221 -10.01 -27.08 7.51
C ASN A 221 -10.18 -27.54 6.05
N THR A 222 -11.37 -27.39 5.47
CA THR A 222 -11.71 -27.81 4.10
C THR A 222 -11.47 -26.70 3.06
N CYS A 223 -10.51 -25.80 3.32
CA CYS A 223 -10.21 -24.66 2.47
C CYS A 223 -8.72 -24.57 2.17
N ASN A 224 -8.40 -24.10 0.97
CA ASN A 224 -7.10 -23.53 0.67
C ASN A 224 -7.23 -22.01 0.72
N ILE A 225 -6.39 -21.36 1.50
CA ILE A 225 -6.43 -19.91 1.69
C ILE A 225 -5.09 -19.32 1.27
N LYS A 226 -5.12 -18.23 0.52
CA LYS A 226 -3.96 -17.38 0.25
C LYS A 226 -4.20 -15.99 0.83
N ILE A 227 -3.18 -15.49 1.50
CA ILE A 227 -3.15 -14.19 2.17
C ILE A 227 -2.03 -13.41 1.49
N LYS A 228 -2.39 -12.35 0.78
CA LYS A 228 -1.45 -11.50 0.05
C LYS A 228 -1.41 -10.13 0.68
N TYR A 229 -0.21 -9.61 0.91
CA TYR A 229 -0.04 -8.26 1.46
C TYR A 229 1.30 -7.67 1.04
N ASN A 230 1.38 -6.34 1.05
CA ASN A 230 2.65 -5.61 0.92
C ASN A 230 3.06 -5.11 2.30
N PRO A 231 4.23 -5.52 2.83
CA PRO A 231 4.77 -4.97 4.06
C PRO A 231 4.95 -3.46 3.94
N ARG A 232 4.69 -2.73 5.03
CA ARG A 232 4.77 -1.26 5.07
C ARG A 232 5.69 -0.78 6.19
N PHE A 233 6.37 0.34 5.92
CA PHE A 233 7.29 0.97 6.85
C PHE A 233 7.00 2.48 6.98
N ILE A 234 7.03 2.97 8.22
CA ILE A 234 6.85 4.39 8.62
C ILE A 234 8.13 5.21 8.40
#